data_AF-A0A6G0MBM8-F1
#
_entry.id   AF-A0A6G0MBM8-F1
#
_cell.length_a   1.000
_cell.length_b   1.000
_cell.length_c   1.000
_cell.angle_alpha   90.00
_cell.angle_beta   90.00
_cell.angle_gamma   90.00
#
_symmetry.space_group_name_H-M   'P 1'
#
loop_
_entity.id
_entity.type
_entity.pdbx_description
1 polymer ?
#
loop_
_entity_poly.entity_id
_entity_poly.type
_entity_poly.pdbx_seq_one_letter_code
_entity_poly.pdbx_strand_id
1 'polypeptide(L)'
;MLHGLVCWIDESDQSHALTISRLVMKRLGYSTPKLLADAKARSDEYHLDDMDLPDAADRKFTRMHAIMRDKTEGYFEADEVDELVTTPSLTAEIDQQSVQAVLAAKVQEAREAGLPSDCVETLQQLLARYCDVFRLAFGNDPPIKVPPLKIRLKEGARPVKAKARRYPLLHREYLEKHLQELLDRGLEYINHRSRWASAPRIVAKN
;
A
#
# COMPACT_ATOMS: atom_id res chain seq x y z
N MET A 1 -0.72 21.15 -29.89
CA MET A 1 -0.46 21.28 -28.44
C MET A 1 -1.59 20.63 -27.67
N LEU A 2 -1.28 19.93 -26.59
CA LEU A 2 -2.28 19.34 -25.68
C LEU A 2 -2.61 20.35 -24.57
N HIS A 3 -3.88 20.70 -24.41
CA HIS A 3 -4.34 21.60 -23.36
C HIS A 3 -5.24 20.87 -22.36
N GLY A 4 -5.13 21.20 -21.06
CA GLY A 4 -5.93 20.58 -20.00
C GLY A 4 -5.60 19.09 -19.77
N LEU A 5 -4.43 18.63 -20.22
CA LEU A 5 -3.98 17.27 -20.00
C LEU A 5 -3.54 17.09 -18.54
N VAL A 6 -4.24 16.20 -17.83
CA VAL A 6 -3.75 15.67 -16.56
C VAL A 6 -2.77 14.54 -16.91
N CYS A 7 -1.51 14.75 -16.58
CA CYS A 7 -0.42 13.81 -16.85
C CYS A 7 0.41 13.62 -15.57
N TRP A 8 1.11 12.49 -15.51
CA TRP A 8 2.01 12.17 -14.41
C TRP A 8 3.46 12.38 -14.86
N ILE A 9 4.23 12.98 -13.96
CA ILE A 9 5.67 13.13 -14.08
C ILE A 9 6.26 12.40 -12.87
N ASP A 10 7.11 11.41 -13.11
CA ASP A 10 7.91 10.84 -12.04
C ASP A 10 9.12 11.75 -11.82
N GLU A 11 9.13 12.50 -10.73
CA GLU A 11 10.21 13.44 -10.40
C GLU A 11 11.53 12.73 -10.05
N SER A 12 11.50 11.41 -9.80
CA SER A 12 12.71 10.61 -9.62
C SER A 12 13.31 10.12 -10.93
N ASP A 13 12.56 10.21 -12.04
CA ASP A 13 13.01 9.85 -13.37
C ASP A 13 13.57 11.08 -14.10
N GLN A 14 14.90 11.09 -14.28
CA GLN A 14 15.61 12.17 -14.98
C GLN A 14 15.23 12.29 -16.46
N SER A 15 14.60 11.25 -17.03
CA SER A 15 14.15 11.27 -18.43
C SER A 15 12.92 12.15 -18.66
N HIS A 16 12.27 12.62 -17.59
CA HIS A 16 11.02 13.39 -17.65
C HIS A 16 9.95 12.66 -18.49
N ALA A 17 9.90 11.34 -18.39
CA ALA A 17 8.93 10.53 -19.12
C ALA A 17 7.50 10.93 -18.74
N LEU A 18 6.72 11.33 -19.74
CA LEU A 18 5.32 11.70 -19.57
C LEU A 18 4.44 10.48 -19.70
N THR A 19 3.76 10.08 -18.62
CA THR A 19 2.79 8.99 -18.69
C THR A 19 1.40 9.57 -18.98
N ILE A 20 0.81 9.16 -20.11
CA ILE A 20 -0.52 9.55 -20.55
C ILE A 20 -1.46 8.34 -20.59
N SER A 21 -2.70 8.57 -20.25
CA SER A 21 -3.69 7.51 -20.13
C SER A 21 -4.12 6.92 -21.48
N ARG A 22 -4.57 5.67 -21.49
CA ARG A 22 -5.00 4.96 -22.73
C ARG A 22 -6.12 5.69 -23.49
N LEU A 23 -7.02 6.41 -22.79
CA LEU A 23 -8.06 7.22 -23.42
C LEU A 23 -7.49 8.48 -24.08
N VAL A 24 -6.50 9.13 -23.46
CA VAL A 24 -5.78 10.26 -24.06
C VAL A 24 -5.02 9.78 -25.29
N MET A 25 -4.32 8.65 -25.21
CA MET A 25 -3.70 8.00 -26.36
C MET A 25 -4.73 7.73 -27.48
N LYS A 26 -5.92 7.20 -27.14
CA LYS A 26 -7.01 6.99 -28.10
C LYS A 26 -7.50 8.30 -28.74
N ARG A 27 -7.66 9.37 -27.96
CA ARG A 27 -8.01 10.71 -28.48
C ARG A 27 -6.92 11.32 -29.35
N LEU A 28 -5.66 11.00 -29.06
CA LEU A 28 -4.49 11.36 -29.87
C LEU A 28 -4.34 10.50 -31.14
N GLY A 29 -5.25 9.55 -31.37
CA GLY A 29 -5.25 8.68 -32.55
C GLY A 29 -4.42 7.40 -32.42
N TYR A 30 -3.79 7.17 -31.26
CA TYR A 30 -3.13 5.92 -30.96
C TYR A 30 -4.17 4.84 -30.66
N SER A 31 -3.95 3.64 -31.17
CA SER A 31 -4.81 2.50 -30.84
C SER A 31 -3.92 1.31 -30.60
N THR A 32 -4.26 0.50 -29.59
CA THR A 32 -3.52 -0.72 -29.27
C THR A 32 -3.40 -1.64 -30.49
N PRO A 33 -4.45 -1.86 -31.32
CA PRO A 33 -4.30 -2.68 -32.52
C PRO A 33 -3.29 -2.11 -33.53
N LYS A 34 -3.26 -0.79 -33.75
CA LYS A 34 -2.27 -0.15 -34.63
C LYS A 34 -0.86 -0.26 -34.06
N LEU A 35 -0.69 0.03 -32.78
CA LEU A 35 0.61 -0.08 -32.10
C LEU A 35 1.15 -1.51 -32.14
N LEU A 36 0.28 -2.51 -31.96
CA LEU A 36 0.64 -3.92 -32.06
C LEU A 36 0.93 -4.34 -33.50
N ALA A 37 0.19 -3.81 -34.49
CA ALA A 37 0.48 -4.05 -35.90
C ALA A 37 1.84 -3.44 -36.30
N ASP A 38 2.14 -2.22 -35.84
CA ASP A 38 3.42 -1.55 -36.08
C ASP A 38 4.57 -2.23 -35.32
N ALA A 39 4.31 -2.79 -34.13
CA ALA A 39 5.29 -3.62 -33.41
C ALA A 39 5.56 -4.92 -34.16
N LYS A 40 4.51 -5.64 -34.58
CA LYS A 40 4.65 -6.86 -35.38
C LYS A 40 5.38 -6.62 -36.70
N ALA A 41 5.16 -5.48 -37.34
CA ALA A 41 5.89 -5.09 -38.55
C ALA A 41 7.39 -4.83 -38.28
N ARG A 42 7.76 -4.47 -37.04
CA ARG A 42 9.15 -4.22 -36.64
C ARG A 42 9.87 -5.47 -36.17
N SER A 43 9.18 -6.37 -35.49
CA SER A 43 9.71 -7.67 -35.08
C SER A 43 8.58 -8.68 -34.92
N ASP A 44 8.81 -9.90 -35.38
CA ASP A 44 7.88 -11.02 -35.19
C ASP A 44 7.93 -11.57 -33.76
N GLU A 45 9.06 -11.38 -33.06
CA GLU A 45 9.28 -11.86 -31.70
C GLU A 45 9.88 -10.75 -30.82
N TYR A 46 9.35 -10.62 -29.61
CA TYR A 46 9.82 -9.70 -28.59
C TYR A 46 10.09 -10.52 -27.33
N HIS A 47 11.35 -10.61 -26.91
CA HIS A 47 11.72 -11.21 -25.62
C HIS A 47 11.51 -10.16 -24.53
N LEU A 48 10.40 -10.28 -23.81
CA LEU A 48 9.99 -9.33 -22.77
C LEU A 48 10.48 -9.71 -21.38
N ASP A 49 11.20 -10.82 -21.25
CA ASP A 49 11.69 -11.36 -19.97
C ASP A 49 12.83 -10.52 -19.37
N ASP A 50 13.51 -9.70 -20.19
CA ASP A 50 14.60 -8.79 -19.78
C ASP A 50 14.09 -7.36 -19.48
N MET A 51 12.78 -7.16 -19.46
CA MET A 51 12.21 -5.89 -19.00
C MET A 51 12.37 -5.80 -17.49
N ASP A 52 13.37 -5.05 -17.03
CA ASP A 52 13.51 -4.61 -15.63
C ASP A 52 12.37 -3.63 -15.28
N LEU A 53 11.14 -4.12 -15.27
CA LEU A 53 10.00 -3.43 -14.68
C LEU A 53 10.03 -3.74 -13.19
N PRO A 54 10.28 -2.75 -12.32
CA PRO A 54 10.13 -3.00 -10.89
C PRO A 54 8.69 -3.43 -10.67
N ASP A 55 8.47 -4.63 -10.16
CA ASP A 55 7.15 -5.17 -9.78
C ASP A 55 6.42 -4.19 -8.82
N ALA A 56 7.19 -3.34 -8.13
CA ALA A 56 6.72 -2.23 -7.30
C ALA A 56 6.24 -0.99 -8.08
N ALA A 57 6.79 -0.70 -9.26
CA ALA A 57 6.44 0.45 -10.07
C ALA A 57 5.00 0.32 -10.60
N ASP A 58 4.65 -0.80 -11.22
CA ASP A 58 3.29 -1.07 -11.72
C ASP A 58 2.24 -1.02 -10.59
N ARG A 59 2.61 -1.49 -9.40
CA ARG A 59 1.73 -1.43 -8.20
C ARG A 59 1.62 -0.01 -7.67
N LYS A 60 2.69 0.78 -7.66
CA LYS A 60 2.70 2.19 -7.22
C LYS A 60 1.87 3.06 -8.17
N PHE A 61 2.04 2.89 -9.48
CA PHE A 61 1.28 3.63 -10.50
C PHE A 61 -0.21 3.28 -10.47
N THR A 62 -0.55 1.99 -10.37
CA THR A 62 -1.96 1.55 -10.30
C THR A 62 -2.64 2.01 -9.00
N ARG A 63 -1.93 1.94 -7.86
CA ARG A 63 -2.43 2.48 -6.58
C ARG A 63 -2.63 4.00 -6.63
N MET A 64 -1.70 4.75 -7.21
CA MET A 64 -1.82 6.20 -7.39
C MET A 64 -3.07 6.56 -8.22
N HIS A 65 -3.34 5.78 -9.27
CA HIS A 65 -4.54 5.89 -10.09
C HIS A 65 -5.82 5.56 -9.32
N ALA A 66 -5.80 4.55 -8.44
CA ALA A 66 -6.93 4.23 -7.55
C ALA A 66 -7.24 5.38 -6.57
N ILE A 67 -6.21 6.06 -6.06
CA ILE A 67 -6.34 7.22 -5.16
C ILE A 67 -6.93 8.43 -5.89
N MET A 68 -6.58 8.66 -7.16
CA MET A 68 -7.15 9.73 -8.00
C MET A 68 -8.27 9.24 -8.95
N ARG A 69 -9.02 8.20 -8.56
CA ARG A 69 -10.07 7.58 -9.39
C ARG A 69 -11.23 8.52 -9.73
N ASP A 70 -11.44 9.58 -8.94
CA ASP A 70 -12.40 10.64 -9.24
C ASP A 70 -12.03 11.45 -10.51
N LYS A 71 -10.73 11.59 -10.78
CA LYS A 71 -10.21 12.23 -12.01
C LYS A 71 -9.98 11.24 -13.15
N THR A 72 -10.07 9.94 -12.87
CA THR A 72 -9.79 8.85 -13.82
C THR A 72 -10.93 7.82 -13.85
N GLU A 73 -12.16 8.32 -13.73
CA GLU A 73 -13.37 7.54 -13.85
C GLU A 73 -13.55 7.07 -15.31
N GLY A 74 -13.50 5.74 -15.55
CA GLY A 74 -13.65 5.12 -16.88
C GLY A 74 -12.38 4.55 -17.52
N TYR A 75 -11.24 4.58 -16.83
CA TYR A 75 -9.96 4.09 -17.37
C TYR A 75 -9.66 2.61 -17.16
N PHE A 76 -10.27 1.98 -16.15
CA PHE A 76 -10.11 0.58 -15.78
C PHE A 76 -11.45 -0.02 -15.37
N GLU A 77 -11.62 -1.33 -15.56
CA GLU A 77 -12.76 -2.04 -14.97
C GLU A 77 -12.71 -1.98 -13.44
N ALA A 78 -13.87 -2.05 -12.79
CA ALA A 78 -13.98 -1.91 -11.34
C ALA A 78 -13.05 -2.89 -10.60
N ASP A 79 -13.01 -4.13 -11.10
CA ASP A 79 -12.37 -5.26 -10.45
C ASP A 79 -10.83 -5.26 -10.56
N GLU A 80 -10.24 -4.80 -11.66
CA GLU A 80 -8.77 -4.78 -11.86
C GLU A 80 -8.07 -3.82 -10.89
N VAL A 81 -8.65 -2.64 -10.68
CA VAL A 81 -8.09 -1.63 -9.75
C VAL A 81 -8.29 -2.06 -8.30
N ASP A 82 -9.46 -2.66 -8.01
CA ASP A 82 -9.80 -3.10 -6.67
C ASP A 82 -8.92 -4.28 -6.24
N GLU A 83 -8.60 -5.21 -7.16
CA GLU A 83 -7.68 -6.35 -6.92
C GLU A 83 -6.25 -5.88 -6.57
N LEU A 84 -5.75 -4.83 -7.22
CA LEU A 84 -4.39 -4.30 -7.00
C LEU A 84 -4.25 -3.43 -5.74
N VAL A 85 -5.36 -2.95 -5.16
CA VAL A 85 -5.38 -2.29 -3.84
C VAL A 85 -5.73 -3.25 -2.69
N THR A 86 -6.11 -4.50 -2.96
CA THR A 86 -6.42 -5.49 -1.90
C THR A 86 -5.25 -5.82 -1.00
N THR A 87 -4.03 -5.62 -1.48
CA THR A 87 -2.81 -5.85 -0.70
C THR A 87 -2.24 -4.50 -0.26
N PRO A 88 -2.26 -4.16 1.05
CA PRO A 88 -1.61 -2.97 1.57
C PRO A 88 -0.11 -3.01 1.24
N SER A 89 0.42 -1.95 0.64
CA SER A 89 1.87 -1.71 0.53
C SER A 89 2.21 -0.73 1.62
N LEU A 90 3.02 -1.20 2.56
CA LEU A 90 3.51 -0.43 3.69
C LEU A 90 4.73 0.36 3.20
N THR A 91 4.68 1.69 3.21
CA THR A 91 5.78 2.54 2.73
C THR A 91 6.79 2.88 3.83
N ALA A 92 6.52 2.47 5.07
CA ALA A 92 7.37 2.79 6.21
C ALA A 92 8.63 1.91 6.21
N GLU A 93 9.80 2.57 6.21
CA GLU A 93 11.07 1.90 6.43
C GLU A 93 11.09 1.24 7.82
N ILE A 94 11.62 0.02 7.89
CA ILE A 94 11.76 -0.71 9.14
C ILE A 94 12.93 -0.09 9.91
N ASP A 95 12.64 0.60 11.01
CA ASP A 95 13.65 1.15 11.92
C ASP A 95 14.31 0.04 12.76
N GLN A 96 15.17 -0.73 12.10
CA GLN A 96 15.91 -1.83 12.72
C GLN A 96 16.86 -1.34 13.81
N GLN A 97 17.40 -0.12 13.69
CA GLN A 97 18.34 0.44 14.68
C GLN A 97 17.65 0.70 16.01
N SER A 98 16.47 1.32 15.99
CA SER A 98 15.69 1.53 17.22
C SER A 98 15.24 0.20 17.85
N VAL A 99 14.86 -0.78 17.02
CA VAL A 99 14.52 -2.13 17.53
C VAL A 99 15.73 -2.76 18.22
N GLN A 100 16.91 -2.74 17.59
CA GLN A 100 18.14 -3.27 18.18
C GLN A 100 18.50 -2.59 19.50
N ALA A 101 18.35 -1.26 19.58
CA ALA A 101 18.61 -0.52 20.80
C ALA A 101 17.68 -0.95 21.95
N VAL A 102 16.38 -1.12 21.67
CA VAL A 102 15.41 -1.60 22.67
C VAL A 102 15.71 -3.03 23.10
N LEU A 103 16.06 -3.92 22.17
CA LEU A 103 16.44 -5.30 22.48
C LEU A 103 17.70 -5.36 23.34
N ALA A 104 18.71 -4.55 23.04
CA ALA A 104 19.93 -4.46 23.85
C ALA A 104 19.63 -3.98 25.28
N ALA A 105 18.75 -2.97 25.43
CA ALA A 105 18.30 -2.52 26.74
C ALA A 105 17.59 -3.63 27.52
N LYS A 106 16.78 -4.47 26.86
CA LYS A 106 16.10 -5.62 27.49
C LYS A 106 17.06 -6.72 27.92
N VAL A 107 18.16 -6.94 27.18
CA VAL A 107 19.23 -7.86 27.61
C VAL A 107 19.91 -7.34 28.89
N GLN A 108 20.16 -6.04 28.96
CA GLN A 108 20.75 -5.41 30.14
C GLN A 108 19.83 -5.51 31.36
N GLU A 109 18.53 -5.26 31.18
CA GLU A 109 17.51 -5.42 32.24
C GLU A 109 17.48 -6.87 32.77
N ALA A 110 17.56 -7.87 31.88
CA ALA A 110 17.61 -9.28 32.29
C ALA A 110 18.88 -9.63 33.07
N ARG A 111 20.03 -9.05 32.68
CA ARG A 111 21.30 -9.19 33.41
C ARG A 111 21.19 -8.61 34.81
N GLU A 112 20.63 -7.42 34.96
CA GLU A 112 20.43 -6.75 36.24
C GLU A 112 19.43 -7.49 37.15
N ALA A 113 18.44 -8.16 36.56
CA ALA A 113 17.53 -9.05 37.26
C ALA A 113 18.16 -10.38 37.73
N GLY A 114 19.44 -10.61 37.44
CA GLY A 114 20.20 -11.78 37.91
C GLY A 114 20.21 -12.96 36.94
N LEU A 115 19.95 -12.74 35.65
CA LEU A 115 20.08 -13.80 34.64
C LEU A 115 21.56 -14.28 34.55
N PRO A 116 21.84 -15.60 34.59
CA PRO A 116 23.20 -16.12 34.47
C PRO A 116 23.89 -15.69 33.17
N SER A 117 25.22 -15.53 33.20
CA SER A 117 26.03 -15.06 32.06
C SER A 117 25.75 -15.84 30.77
N ASP A 118 25.71 -17.16 30.85
CA ASP A 118 25.55 -18.06 29.71
C ASP A 118 24.15 -17.89 29.08
N CYS A 119 23.15 -17.64 29.93
CA CYS A 119 21.78 -17.34 29.51
C CYS A 119 21.66 -15.94 28.88
N VAL A 120 22.39 -14.95 29.42
CA VAL A 120 22.46 -13.60 28.85
C VAL A 120 23.06 -13.63 27.45
N GLU A 121 24.16 -14.37 27.26
CA GLU A 121 24.80 -14.53 25.96
C GLU A 121 23.87 -15.20 24.96
N THR A 122 23.21 -16.29 25.37
CA THR A 122 22.21 -16.99 24.56
C THR A 122 21.06 -16.05 24.15
N LEU A 123 20.54 -15.27 25.11
CA LEU A 123 19.46 -14.30 24.84
C LEU A 123 19.91 -13.23 23.84
N GLN A 124 21.12 -12.70 23.99
CA GLN A 124 21.67 -11.70 23.09
C GLN A 124 21.81 -12.24 21.66
N GLN A 125 22.31 -13.47 21.51
CA GLN A 125 22.44 -14.13 20.19
C GLN A 125 21.06 -14.37 19.55
N LEU A 126 20.07 -14.81 20.32
CA LEU A 126 18.70 -15.03 19.82
C LEU A 126 18.05 -13.73 19.34
N LEU A 127 18.14 -12.67 20.14
CA LEU A 127 17.54 -11.37 19.81
C LEU A 127 18.23 -10.71 18.61
N ALA A 128 19.55 -10.88 18.46
CA ALA A 128 20.26 -10.43 17.27
C ALA A 128 19.85 -11.22 16.02
N ARG A 129 19.72 -12.56 16.15
CA ARG A 129 19.34 -13.45 15.04
C ARG A 129 17.92 -13.20 14.53
N TYR A 130 16.98 -12.95 15.43
CA TYR A 130 15.56 -12.77 15.13
C TYR A 130 15.10 -11.33 15.34
N CYS A 131 16.00 -10.36 15.12
CA CYS A 131 15.71 -8.94 15.28
C CYS A 131 14.55 -8.48 14.37
N ASP A 132 14.40 -9.13 13.21
CA ASP A 132 13.36 -8.89 12.23
C ASP A 132 11.97 -9.36 12.69
N VAL A 133 11.83 -10.11 13.78
CA VAL A 133 10.52 -10.49 14.34
C VAL A 133 9.89 -9.35 15.16
N PHE A 134 10.69 -8.40 15.64
CA PHE A 134 10.24 -7.36 16.56
C PHE A 134 9.94 -6.04 15.85
N ARG A 135 8.86 -5.36 16.26
CA ARG A 135 8.41 -4.10 15.66
C ARG A 135 8.03 -3.11 16.77
N LEU A 136 8.47 -1.86 16.64
CA LEU A 136 8.05 -0.75 17.51
C LEU A 136 6.82 -0.02 16.97
N ALA A 137 6.59 -0.13 15.66
CA ALA A 137 5.44 0.39 14.96
C ALA A 137 5.14 -0.52 13.75
N PHE A 138 4.02 -0.32 13.05
CA PHE A 138 3.72 -1.07 11.83
C PHE A 138 4.88 -0.99 10.81
N GLY A 139 5.59 -2.09 10.59
CA GLY A 139 6.70 -2.15 9.64
C GLY A 139 6.22 -2.56 8.25
N ASN A 140 7.03 -2.33 7.22
CA ASN A 140 6.79 -2.87 5.87
C ASN A 140 7.14 -4.37 5.78
N ASP A 141 6.43 -5.15 6.58
CA ASP A 141 6.53 -6.60 6.52
C ASP A 141 5.78 -7.10 5.28
N PRO A 142 6.42 -7.96 4.45
CA PRO A 142 5.74 -8.51 3.31
C PRO A 142 4.50 -9.29 3.81
N PRO A 143 3.34 -9.12 3.14
CA PRO A 143 2.17 -9.90 3.49
C PRO A 143 2.51 -11.38 3.38
N ILE A 144 1.83 -12.20 4.19
CA ILE A 144 1.89 -13.65 4.04
C ILE A 144 1.56 -13.97 2.57
N LYS A 145 2.33 -14.88 1.95
CA LYS A 145 2.19 -15.28 0.54
C LYS A 145 0.92 -16.10 0.31
N VAL A 146 -0.24 -15.48 0.51
CA VAL A 146 -1.56 -16.05 0.28
C VAL A 146 -2.34 -15.13 -0.66
N PRO A 147 -3.23 -15.69 -1.50
CA PRO A 147 -4.13 -14.87 -2.30
C PRO A 147 -4.96 -13.93 -1.41
N PRO A 148 -5.37 -12.75 -1.94
CA PRO A 148 -6.24 -11.83 -1.20
C PRO A 148 -7.50 -12.51 -0.67
N LEU A 149 -7.85 -12.21 0.58
CA LEU A 149 -9.05 -12.75 1.21
C LEU A 149 -10.31 -12.21 0.51
N LYS A 150 -11.18 -13.11 0.07
CA LYS A 150 -12.46 -12.77 -0.56
C LYS A 150 -13.61 -12.99 0.43
N ILE A 151 -14.39 -11.96 0.69
CA ILE A 151 -15.56 -12.04 1.58
C ILE A 151 -16.77 -12.50 0.78
N ARG A 152 -17.38 -13.63 1.16
CA ARG A 152 -18.65 -14.09 0.59
C ARG A 152 -19.83 -13.55 1.39
N LEU A 153 -20.66 -12.72 0.76
CA LEU A 153 -21.90 -12.23 1.35
C LEU A 153 -22.95 -13.35 1.41
N LYS A 154 -23.81 -13.30 2.42
CA LYS A 154 -24.99 -14.18 2.49
C LYS A 154 -25.99 -13.81 1.39
N GLU A 155 -26.77 -14.78 0.95
CA GLU A 155 -27.86 -14.55 0.00
C GLU A 155 -28.84 -13.50 0.56
N GLY A 156 -29.25 -12.56 -0.30
CA GLY A 156 -30.14 -11.46 0.08
C GLY A 156 -29.48 -10.32 0.88
N ALA A 157 -28.16 -10.35 1.12
CA ALA A 157 -27.47 -9.24 1.79
C ALA A 157 -27.60 -7.93 0.99
N ARG A 158 -27.94 -6.84 1.69
CA ARG A 158 -28.10 -5.50 1.10
C ARG A 158 -27.11 -4.52 1.73
N PRO A 159 -26.54 -3.59 0.95
CA PRO A 159 -25.64 -2.58 1.48
C PRO A 159 -26.29 -1.69 2.55
N VAL A 160 -25.54 -1.39 3.60
CA VAL A 160 -25.96 -0.49 4.69
C VAL A 160 -24.91 0.60 4.89
N LYS A 161 -25.34 1.87 4.90
CA LYS A 161 -24.50 3.01 5.31
C LYS A 161 -24.95 3.54 6.66
N ALA A 162 -24.16 3.30 7.70
CA ALA A 162 -24.35 3.95 8.98
C ALA A 162 -24.13 5.46 8.86
N LYS A 163 -24.94 6.24 9.58
CA LYS A 163 -24.72 7.70 9.70
C LYS A 163 -23.46 7.98 10.53
N ALA A 164 -22.76 9.06 10.17
CA ALA A 164 -21.64 9.55 10.96
C ALA A 164 -22.08 9.89 12.39
N ARG A 165 -21.27 9.53 13.39
CA ARG A 165 -21.53 9.89 14.79
C ARG A 165 -20.90 11.24 15.09
N ARG A 166 -21.48 11.96 16.05
CA ARG A 166 -20.83 13.13 16.65
C ARG A 166 -19.86 12.64 17.71
N TYR A 167 -18.60 13.06 17.60
CA TYR A 167 -17.55 12.74 18.57
C TYR A 167 -17.14 14.02 19.32
N PRO A 168 -16.82 13.93 20.62
CA PRO A 168 -16.10 14.98 21.33
C PRO A 168 -14.79 15.36 20.62
N LEU A 169 -14.27 16.57 20.86
CA LEU A 169 -13.06 17.08 20.18
C LEU A 169 -11.86 16.13 20.31
N LEU A 170 -11.52 15.71 21.52
CA LEU A 170 -10.39 14.79 21.77
C LEU A 170 -10.53 13.45 21.03
N HIS A 171 -11.77 12.95 20.92
CA HIS A 171 -12.07 11.71 20.20
C HIS A 171 -11.90 11.87 18.70
N ARG A 172 -12.29 13.03 18.16
CA ARG A 172 -12.12 13.35 16.75
C ARG A 172 -10.64 13.51 16.39
N GLU A 173 -9.89 14.25 17.21
CA GLU A 173 -8.43 14.43 17.04
C GLU A 173 -7.69 13.09 17.07
N TYR A 174 -8.07 12.20 17.98
CA TYR A 174 -7.53 10.84 18.02
C TYR A 174 -7.84 10.06 16.73
N LEU A 175 -9.10 10.08 16.27
CA LEU A 175 -9.51 9.40 15.04
C LEU A 175 -8.75 9.94 13.82
N GLU A 176 -8.65 11.27 13.69
CA GLU A 176 -7.94 11.92 12.58
C GLU A 176 -6.46 11.50 12.56
N LYS A 177 -5.77 11.57 13.70
CA LYS A 177 -4.37 11.15 13.81
C LYS A 177 -4.18 9.67 13.50
N HIS A 178 -5.06 8.81 14.03
CA HIS A 178 -4.94 7.37 13.83
C HIS A 178 -5.23 6.95 12.38
N LEU A 179 -6.28 7.51 11.75
CA LEU A 179 -6.58 7.26 10.35
C LEU A 179 -5.47 7.78 9.43
N GLN A 180 -4.91 8.95 9.74
CA GLN A 180 -3.76 9.47 8.99
C GLN A 180 -2.57 8.51 9.06
N GLU A 181 -2.26 7.97 10.24
CA GLU A 181 -1.21 6.97 10.39
C GLU A 181 -1.48 5.70 9.55
N LEU A 182 -2.72 5.23 9.47
CA LEU A 182 -3.08 4.07 8.66
C LEU A 182 -2.98 4.37 7.15
N LEU A 183 -3.39 5.58 6.73
CA LEU A 183 -3.29 6.05 5.35
C LEU A 183 -1.84 6.21 4.91
N ASP A 184 -1.00 6.85 5.74
CA ASP A 184 0.42 7.07 5.47
C ASP A 184 1.17 5.75 5.29
N ARG A 185 0.74 4.72 6.03
CA ARG A 185 1.26 3.35 5.92
C ARG A 185 0.56 2.51 4.85
N GLY A 186 -0.41 3.04 4.12
CA GLY A 186 -1.10 2.31 3.05
C GLY A 186 -1.94 1.11 3.52
N LEU A 187 -2.31 1.08 4.80
CA LEU A 187 -3.20 0.07 5.41
C LEU A 187 -4.67 0.36 5.11
N GLU A 188 -5.01 1.62 4.87
CA GLU A 188 -6.34 2.05 4.45
C GLU A 188 -6.23 2.91 3.18
N TYR A 189 -7.37 3.09 2.49
CA TYR A 189 -7.50 4.02 1.38
C TYR A 189 -8.89 4.65 1.40
N ILE A 190 -9.01 5.84 0.80
CA ILE A 190 -10.27 6.57 0.75
C ILE A 190 -11.15 5.98 -0.36
N ASN A 191 -12.30 5.40 0.01
CA ASN A 191 -13.29 4.88 -0.93
C ASN A 191 -14.59 5.71 -0.92
N HIS A 192 -14.68 6.68 -1.84
CA HIS A 192 -15.87 7.55 -1.97
C HIS A 192 -17.13 6.83 -2.48
N ARG A 193 -16.98 5.62 -3.06
CA ARG A 193 -18.08 4.89 -3.72
C ARG A 193 -18.66 3.77 -2.88
N SER A 194 -18.07 3.46 -1.73
CA SER A 194 -18.53 2.36 -0.90
C SER A 194 -20.02 2.52 -0.61
N ARG A 195 -20.80 1.47 -0.87
CA ARG A 195 -22.21 1.38 -0.46
C ARG A 195 -22.38 0.84 0.97
N TRP A 196 -21.28 0.45 1.59
CA TRP A 196 -21.21 -0.09 2.94
C TRP A 196 -20.45 0.88 3.84
N ALA A 197 -21.01 1.22 5.00
CA ALA A 197 -20.30 2.03 5.97
C ALA A 197 -20.76 1.67 7.39
N SER A 198 -19.81 1.60 8.31
CA SER A 198 -20.04 1.45 9.75
C SER A 198 -19.45 2.64 10.49
N ALA A 199 -20.11 3.09 11.55
CA ALA A 199 -19.58 4.18 12.38
C ALA A 199 -18.50 3.65 13.34
N PRO A 200 -17.31 4.27 13.42
CA PRO A 200 -16.26 3.83 14.32
C PRO A 200 -16.67 3.99 15.78
N ARG A 201 -16.16 3.12 16.65
CA ARG A 201 -16.35 3.21 18.09
C ARG A 201 -15.00 3.32 18.76
N ILE A 202 -14.77 4.44 19.43
CA ILE A 202 -13.57 4.65 20.24
C ILE A 202 -13.77 3.91 21.56
N VAL A 203 -12.75 3.13 21.93
CA VAL A 203 -12.72 2.35 23.16
C VAL A 203 -11.43 2.72 23.88
N ALA A 204 -11.55 3.13 25.14
CA ALA A 204 -10.37 3.35 25.98
C ALA A 204 -9.69 2.00 26.24
N LYS A 205 -8.35 1.98 26.12
CA LYS A 205 -7.55 0.83 26.58
C LYS A 205 -7.32 1.03 28.07
N ASN A 206 -7.77 0.06 28.87
CA ASN A 206 -7.47 -0.03 30.30
C ASN A 206 -6.12 -0.70 30.52
#